data_AF-A0A965EGJ1-F1
#
_entry.id   AF-A0A965EGJ1-F1
#
_cell.length_a   1.000
_cell.length_b   1.000
_cell.length_c   1.000
_cell.angle_alpha   90.00
_cell.angle_beta   90.00
_cell.angle_gamma   90.00
#
_symmetry.space_group_name_H-M   'P 1'
#
loop_
_entity.id
_entity.type
_entity.pdbx_description
1 polymer ?
#
loop_
_entity_poly.entity_id
_entity_poly.type
_entity_poly.pdbx_seq_one_letter_code
_entity_poly.pdbx_strand_id
1 'polypeptide(L)'
;MKGDLQWYKDMWSTRQNHQCEECGLRLPHFSPMFISHIITKGSYPSLRNHPENWMLYCMQCHQQWEFGKRTMMKTYERAMEIANRLKKEYHESR
;
A
#
# COMPACT_ATOMS: atom_id res chain seq x y z
N MET A 1 6.91 -19.65 8.47
CA MET A 1 6.24 -18.44 7.95
C MET A 1 6.67 -18.22 6.52
N LYS A 2 5.76 -18.34 5.54
CA LYS A 2 6.04 -17.84 4.18
C LYS A 2 6.24 -16.33 4.32
N GLY A 3 7.43 -15.82 4.01
CA GLY A 3 7.75 -14.40 4.17
C GLY A 3 6.81 -13.50 3.35
N ASP A 4 6.74 -12.22 3.71
CA ASP A 4 5.89 -11.20 3.05
C ASP A 4 6.03 -11.17 1.51
N LEU A 5 7.11 -11.72 0.95
CA LEU A 5 7.37 -11.79 -0.49
C LEU A 5 6.22 -12.39 -1.30
N GLN A 6 5.55 -13.44 -0.82
CA GLN A 6 4.43 -14.02 -1.58
C GLN A 6 3.27 -13.02 -1.65
N TRP A 7 2.92 -12.38 -0.52
CA TRP A 7 1.90 -11.35 -0.48
C TRP A 7 2.21 -10.20 -1.44
N TYR A 8 3.46 -9.74 -1.49
CA TYR A 8 3.88 -8.71 -2.44
C TYR A 8 3.67 -9.12 -3.91
N LYS A 9 4.00 -10.38 -4.26
CA LYS A 9 3.77 -10.91 -5.61
C LYS A 9 2.28 -11.00 -5.94
N ASP A 10 1.48 -11.43 -4.97
CA ASP A 10 0.03 -11.53 -5.13
C ASP A 10 -0.55 -10.14 -5.39
N MET A 11 -0.21 -9.15 -4.57
CA MET A 11 -0.67 -7.76 -4.75
C MET A 11 -0.24 -7.19 -6.11
N TRP A 12 1.03 -7.38 -6.50
CA TRP A 12 1.51 -6.99 -7.81
C TRP A 12 0.65 -7.55 -8.95
N SER A 13 0.31 -8.85 -8.88
CA SER A 13 -0.48 -9.53 -9.90
C SER A 13 -1.92 -9.01 -10.04
N THR A 14 -2.48 -8.39 -8.99
CA THR A 14 -3.84 -7.82 -9.04
C THR A 14 -3.94 -6.54 -9.89
N ARG A 15 -2.81 -5.87 -10.19
CA ARG A 15 -2.79 -4.59 -10.92
C ARG A 15 -2.29 -4.76 -12.35
N GLN A 16 -3.21 -4.96 -13.29
CA GLN A 16 -2.88 -5.30 -14.69
C GLN A 16 -1.98 -4.28 -15.40
N ASN A 17 -2.13 -2.98 -15.14
CA ASN A 17 -1.38 -1.94 -15.86
C ASN A 17 0.00 -1.63 -15.26
N HIS A 18 0.28 -2.12 -14.04
CA HIS A 18 1.52 -1.83 -13.29
C HIS A 18 1.94 -0.35 -13.37
N GLN A 19 1.00 0.57 -13.16
CA GLN A 19 1.24 2.01 -13.15
C GLN A 19 1.19 2.54 -11.73
N CYS A 20 2.10 3.46 -11.40
CA CYS A 20 2.06 4.21 -10.16
C CYS A 20 0.70 4.92 -10.04
N GLU A 21 -0.03 4.67 -8.95
CA GLU A 21 -1.37 5.20 -8.73
C GLU A 21 -1.38 6.72 -8.49
N GLU A 22 -0.23 7.30 -8.15
CA GLU A 22 -0.07 8.75 -7.95
C GLU A 22 0.27 9.49 -9.25
N CYS A 23 1.30 9.04 -9.97
CA CYS A 23 1.87 9.77 -11.10
C CYS A 23 1.66 9.11 -12.48
N GLY A 24 1.12 7.89 -12.53
CA GLY A 24 0.88 7.16 -13.77
C GLY A 24 2.12 6.52 -14.40
N LEU A 25 3.31 6.69 -13.80
CA LEU A 25 4.55 6.08 -14.30
C LEU A 25 4.41 4.55 -14.38
N ARG A 26 4.71 3.98 -15.54
CA ARG A 26 4.76 2.52 -15.72
C ARG A 26 5.94 1.92 -14.96
N LEU A 27 5.67 0.89 -14.19
CA LEU A 27 6.65 0.15 -13.41
C LEU A 27 7.14 -1.06 -14.23
N PRO A 28 8.44 -1.14 -14.56
CA PRO A 28 8.92 -2.08 -15.57
C PRO A 28 9.02 -3.54 -15.10
N HIS A 29 9.08 -3.78 -13.79
CA HIS A 29 9.20 -5.11 -13.21
C HIS A 29 8.61 -5.12 -11.79
N PHE A 30 8.36 -6.31 -11.27
CA PHE A 30 7.96 -6.49 -9.88
C PHE A 30 9.08 -6.07 -8.93
N SER A 31 8.72 -5.24 -7.94
CA SER A 31 9.55 -4.98 -6.76
C SER A 31 8.65 -4.83 -5.55
N PRO A 32 8.95 -5.48 -4.40
CA PRO A 32 8.25 -5.21 -3.15
C PRO A 32 8.26 -3.73 -2.75
N MET A 33 9.28 -2.98 -3.17
CA MET A 33 9.36 -1.53 -2.94
C MET A 33 8.32 -0.74 -3.71
N PHE A 34 7.60 -1.30 -4.68
CA PHE A 34 6.50 -0.60 -5.33
C PHE A 34 5.17 -0.76 -4.59
N ILE A 35 5.08 -1.72 -3.67
CA ILE A 35 3.87 -1.99 -2.89
C ILE A 35 4.03 -1.28 -1.54
N SER A 36 3.49 -0.07 -1.46
CA SER A 36 3.56 0.78 -0.28
C SER A 36 2.41 0.48 0.67
N HIS A 37 2.70 0.23 1.95
CA HIS A 37 1.67 0.00 2.96
C HIS A 37 0.96 1.32 3.32
N ILE A 38 -0.37 1.28 3.41
CA ILE A 38 -1.14 2.45 3.87
C ILE A 38 -1.02 2.60 5.40
N ILE A 39 -1.25 1.50 6.11
CA ILE A 39 -1.07 1.32 7.55
C ILE A 39 0.22 0.53 7.77
N THR A 40 1.11 1.07 8.59
CA THR A 40 2.43 0.46 8.84
C THR A 40 2.29 -0.92 9.47
N LYS A 41 3.17 -1.85 9.06
CA LYS A 41 3.15 -3.27 9.49
C LYS A 41 3.17 -3.48 11.01
N GLY A 42 3.80 -2.58 11.75
CA GLY A 42 3.98 -2.70 13.20
C GLY A 42 2.81 -2.12 14.01
N SER A 43 1.99 -1.25 13.44
CA SER A 43 0.91 -0.58 14.18
C SER A 43 -0.32 -1.47 14.34
N TYR A 44 -0.61 -2.33 13.36
CA TYR A 44 -1.77 -3.23 13.36
C TYR A 44 -1.37 -4.61 12.80
N PRO A 45 -0.92 -5.56 13.64
CA PRO A 45 -0.31 -6.82 13.16
C PRO A 45 -1.19 -7.67 12.22
N SER A 46 -2.51 -7.74 12.46
CA SER A 46 -3.41 -8.50 11.58
C SER A 46 -3.69 -7.81 10.24
N LEU A 47 -3.39 -6.50 10.14
CA LEU A 47 -3.54 -5.73 8.89
C LEU A 47 -2.27 -5.75 8.02
N ARG A 48 -1.16 -6.33 8.50
CA ARG A 48 0.14 -6.35 7.81
C ARG A 48 0.05 -6.82 6.36
N ASN A 49 -0.69 -7.89 6.11
CA ASN A 49 -0.87 -8.50 4.79
C ASN A 49 -2.34 -8.43 4.34
N HIS A 50 -3.07 -7.42 4.79
CA HIS A 50 -4.45 -7.22 4.35
C HIS A 50 -4.48 -6.87 2.85
N PRO A 51 -5.38 -7.48 2.04
CA PRO A 51 -5.40 -7.30 0.58
C PRO A 51 -5.68 -5.86 0.12
N GLU A 52 -6.15 -5.00 1.02
CA GLU A 52 -6.41 -3.59 0.74
C GLU A 52 -5.41 -2.63 1.40
N ASN A 53 -4.54 -3.11 2.29
CA ASN A 53 -3.61 -2.25 3.04
C ASN A 53 -2.36 -1.86 2.22
N TRP A 54 -2.56 -1.39 0.99
CA TRP A 54 -1.44 -1.02 0.12
C TRP A 54 -1.86 -0.13 -1.04
N MET A 55 -0.86 0.53 -1.63
CA MET A 55 -0.95 1.30 -2.86
C MET A 55 0.27 1.01 -3.74
N LEU A 56 0.08 1.05 -5.06
CA LEU A 56 1.16 0.86 -6.02
C LEU A 56 1.84 2.20 -6.34
N TYR A 57 3.08 2.38 -5.89
CA TYR A 57 3.85 3.60 -6.11
C TYR A 57 5.20 3.32 -6.78
N CYS A 58 5.67 4.26 -7.60
CA CYS A 58 7.08 4.30 -7.97
C CYS A 58 7.94 4.70 -6.75
N MET A 59 9.26 4.54 -6.83
CA MET A 59 10.16 4.84 -5.71
C MET A 59 10.00 6.26 -5.15
N GLN A 60 9.84 7.25 -6.03
CA GLN A 60 9.70 8.66 -5.62
C GLN A 60 8.39 8.90 -4.87
N CYS A 61 7.27 8.44 -5.42
CA CYS A 61 5.96 8.57 -4.77
C CYS A 61 5.89 7.75 -3.47
N HIS A 62 6.55 6.59 -3.41
CA HIS A 62 6.65 5.82 -2.18
C HIS A 62 7.44 6.57 -1.10
N GLN A 63 8.58 7.18 -1.44
CA GLN A 63 9.30 8.02 -0.49
C GLN A 63 8.48 9.23 -0.02
N GLN A 64 7.72 9.86 -0.91
CA GLN A 64 6.81 10.94 -0.53
C GLN A 64 5.70 10.47 0.41
N TRP A 65 5.17 9.26 0.19
CA TRP A 65 4.17 8.64 1.07
C TRP A 65 4.73 8.39 2.47
N GLU A 66 5.92 7.80 2.57
CA GLU A 66 6.53 7.42 3.85
C GLU A 66 7.07 8.62 4.62
N PHE A 67 7.88 9.45 3.95
CA PHE A 67 8.73 10.47 4.59
C PHE A 67 8.42 11.90 4.15
N GLY A 68 7.61 12.08 3.11
CA GLY A 68 7.29 13.39 2.55
C GLY A 68 5.90 13.90 2.91
N LYS A 69 5.41 14.84 2.09
CA LYS A 69 4.06 15.42 2.22
C LYS A 69 3.03 14.52 1.53
N ARG A 70 2.70 13.40 2.17
CA ARG A 70 1.69 12.45 1.68
C ARG A 70 0.30 13.07 1.52
N THR A 71 -0.04 14.07 2.34
CA THR A 71 -1.32 14.82 2.29
C THR A 71 -1.54 15.59 1.00
N MET A 72 -0.47 15.81 0.21
CA MET A 72 -0.55 16.50 -1.09
C MET A 72 -0.65 15.52 -2.26
N MET A 73 -0.60 14.21 -2.02
CA MET A 73 -0.72 13.19 -3.07
C MET A 73 -2.18 13.04 -3.49
N LYS A 74 -2.42 12.83 -4.79
CA LYS A 74 -3.76 12.59 -5.35
C LYS A 74 -4.42 11.37 -4.73
N THR A 75 -3.62 10.39 -4.35
CA THR A 75 -4.08 9.14 -3.74
C THR A 75 -4.40 9.23 -2.25
N TYR A 76 -4.12 10.36 -1.59
CA TYR A 76 -4.19 10.50 -0.14
C TYR A 76 -5.58 10.19 0.43
N GLU A 77 -6.61 10.84 -0.09
CA GLU A 77 -7.99 10.68 0.42
C GLU A 77 -8.45 9.22 0.36
N ARG A 78 -8.28 8.56 -0.79
CA ARG A 78 -8.60 7.14 -0.96
C ARG A 78 -7.84 6.24 0.02
N ALA A 79 -6.56 6.53 0.24
CA ALA A 79 -5.76 5.76 1.18
C ALA A 79 -6.24 5.97 2.63
N MET A 80 -6.67 7.18 3.00
CA MET A 80 -7.24 7.44 4.33
C MET A 80 -8.61 6.80 4.53
N GLU A 81 -9.47 6.75 3.51
CA GLU A 81 -10.74 6.02 3.54
C GLU A 81 -10.51 4.53 3.85
N ILE A 82 -9.59 3.89 3.12
CA ILE A 82 -9.19 2.49 3.38
C ILE A 82 -8.63 2.36 4.79
N ALA A 83 -7.69 3.24 5.18
CA ALA A 83 -7.05 3.16 6.48
C ALA A 83 -8.06 3.24 7.64
N ASN A 84 -8.98 4.19 7.56
CA ASN A 84 -9.99 4.42 8.59
C ASN A 84 -10.95 3.24 8.71
N ARG A 85 -11.41 2.70 7.56
CA ARG A 85 -12.26 1.51 7.53
C ARG A 85 -11.56 0.29 8.14
N LEU A 86 -10.34 -0.03 7.70
CA LEU A 86 -9.60 -1.20 8.21
C LEU A 86 -9.27 -1.09 9.71
N LYS A 87 -8.94 0.12 10.19
CA LYS A 87 -8.72 0.34 11.63
C LYS A 87 -9.99 0.14 12.44
N LYS A 88 -11.13 0.62 11.93
CA LYS A 88 -12.44 0.40 12.57
C LYS A 88 -12.75 -1.10 12.68
N GLU A 89 -12.68 -1.82 11.56
CA GLU A 89 -12.90 -3.28 11.51
C GLU A 89 -11.96 -4.03 12.47
N TYR A 90 -10.68 -3.63 12.52
CA TYR A 90 -9.72 -4.20 13.46
C TYR A 90 -10.15 -4.05 14.93
N HIS A 91 -10.65 -2.88 15.32
CA HIS A 91 -11.09 -2.63 16.68
C HIS A 91 -12.42 -3.29 17.03
N GLU A 92 -13.34 -3.46 16.07
CA GLU A 92 -14.61 -4.16 16.26
C GLU A 92 -14.48 -5.69 16.31
N SER A 93 -13.41 -6.24 15.72
CA SER A 93 -13.08 -7.67 15.74
C SER A 93 -12.39 -8.16 17.02
N ARG A 94 -12.15 -7.27 17.99
CA ARG A 94 -11.46 -7.54 19.26
C ARG A 94 -12.45 -7.62 20.42
#